data_AF-A0A1Y1Z3Q1-F1
#
_entry.id   AF-A0A1Y1Z3Q1-F1
#
_cell.length_a   1.000
_cell.length_b   1.000
_cell.length_c   1.000
_cell.angle_alpha   90.00
_cell.angle_beta   90.00
_cell.angle_gamma   90.00
#
_symmetry.space_group_name_H-M   'P 1'
#
loop_
_entity.id
_entity.type
_entity.pdbx_description
1 polymer ?
#
loop_
_entity_poly.entity_id
_entity_poly.type
_entity_poly.pdbx_seq_one_letter_code
_entity_poly.pdbx_strand_id
1 'polypeptide(L)' 'FNPPQASRFHRYTAKLLGATMWFFMMYRAKQDGLVTLRLQHPWDAHGHGHGEH' A
#
# COMPACT_ATOMS: atom_id res chain seq x y z
N PHE A 1 13.15 -8.15 39.34
CA PHE A 1 12.74 -7.36 38.16
C PHE A 1 11.22 -7.41 38.08
N ASN A 2 10.50 -6.35 38.45
CA ASN A 2 9.03 -6.30 38.36
C ASN A 2 8.65 -5.69 37.00
N PRO A 3 8.17 -6.45 36.02
CA PRO A 3 7.85 -5.89 34.71
C PRO A 3 6.70 -4.88 34.86
N PRO A 4 6.81 -3.68 34.25
CA PRO A 4 5.73 -2.72 34.28
C PRO A 4 4.50 -3.34 33.62
N GLN A 5 3.44 -3.49 34.41
CA GLN A 5 2.18 -4.06 33.97
C GLN A 5 1.47 -3.00 33.10
N ALA A 6 1.79 -2.96 31.81
CA ALA A 6 1.08 -2.10 30.87
C ALA A 6 -0.42 -2.43 30.96
N SER A 7 -1.22 -1.43 31.33
CA SER A 7 -2.67 -1.57 31.46
C SER A 7 -3.25 -2.23 30.21
N ARG A 8 -4.22 -3.15 30.39
CA ARG A 8 -4.87 -3.87 29.28
C ARG A 8 -5.40 -2.91 28.22
N PHE A 9 -5.89 -1.73 28.63
CA PHE A 9 -6.30 -0.66 27.74
C PHE A 9 -5.17 -0.23 26.78
N HIS A 10 -3.96 -0.04 27.29
CA HIS A 10 -2.80 0.38 26.50
C HIS A 10 -2.42 -0.66 25.44
N ARG A 11 -2.55 -1.95 25.77
CA ARG A 11 -2.31 -3.05 24.83
C ARG A 11 -3.35 -3.11 23.71
N TYR A 12 -4.62 -2.86 24.02
CA TYR A 12 -5.67 -2.88 23.02
C TYR A 12 -5.66 -1.65 22.12
N THR A 13 -5.43 -0.45 22.68
CA THR A 13 -5.33 0.78 21.89
C THR A 13 -4.12 0.74 20.97
N ALA A 14 -2.96 0.26 21.44
CA ALA A 14 -1.78 0.09 20.60
C ALA A 14 -2.04 -0.86 19.40
N LYS A 15 -2.73 -1.99 19.65
CA LYS A 15 -3.12 -2.93 18.58
C LYS A 15 -4.12 -2.32 17.61
N LEU A 16 -5.13 -1.59 18.11
CA LEU A 16 -6.12 -0.93 17.26
C LEU A 16 -5.46 0.13 16.37
N LEU A 17 -4.58 0.97 16.92
CA LEU A 17 -3.85 1.99 16.16
C LEU A 17 -2.94 1.36 15.10
N GLY A 18 -2.17 0.32 15.46
CA GLY A 18 -1.33 -0.40 14.50
C GLY A 18 -2.16 -1.08 13.40
N ALA A 19 -3.26 -1.75 13.77
CA ALA A 19 -4.17 -2.37 12.81
C ALA A 19 -4.80 -1.34 11.88
N THR A 20 -5.24 -0.19 12.38
CA THR A 20 -5.80 0.92 11.58
C THR A 20 -4.76 1.49 10.61
N MET A 21 -3.49 1.66 11.04
CA MET A 21 -2.40 2.11 10.17
C MET A 21 -2.21 1.17 8.97
N TRP A 22 -2.08 -0.14 9.24
CA TRP A 22 -1.93 -1.14 8.19
C TRP A 22 -3.20 -1.29 7.33
N PHE A 23 -4.38 -1.22 7.94
CA PHE A 23 -5.66 -1.21 7.25
C PHE A 23 -5.74 -0.04 6.27
N PHE A 24 -5.33 1.16 6.68
CA PHE A 24 -5.33 2.33 5.82
C PHE A 24 -4.33 2.19 4.66
N MET A 25 -3.14 1.65 4.93
CA MET A 25 -2.15 1.39 3.89
C MET A 25 -2.66 0.39 2.85
N MET A 26 -3.32 -0.70 3.26
CA MET A 26 -3.92 -1.68 2.36
C MET A 26 -5.16 -1.14 1.63
N TYR A 27 -6.00 -0.38 2.33
CA TYR A 27 -7.13 0.33 1.73
C TYR A 27 -6.66 1.26 0.62
N ARG A 28 -5.61 2.04 0.92
CA ARG A 28 -4.99 2.93 -0.05
C ARG A 28 -4.28 2.16 -1.16
N ALA A 29 -3.60 1.05 -0.88
CA ALA A 29 -3.01 0.19 -1.89
C ALA A 29 -4.06 -0.43 -2.83
N LYS A 30 -5.27 -0.71 -2.35
CA LYS A 30 -6.40 -1.14 -3.19
C LYS A 30 -6.88 -0.01 -4.11
N GLN A 31 -6.92 1.23 -3.61
CA GLN A 31 -7.29 2.41 -4.40
C GLN A 31 -6.21 2.76 -5.44
N ASP A 32 -4.94 2.76 -5.03
CA ASP A 32 -3.76 3.03 -5.86
C ASP A 32 -3.33 1.79 -6.68
N GLY A 33 -4.02 0.65 -6.53
CA GLY A 33 -3.78 -0.60 -7.24
C GLY A 33 -4.09 -0.53 -8.74
N LEU A 34 -4.99 0.37 -9.15
CA LEU A 34 -5.19 0.72 -10.57
C LEU A 34 -4.14 1.72 -11.08
N VAL A 35 -3.50 2.48 -10.20
CA VAL A 35 -2.47 3.46 -10.59
C VAL A 35 -1.12 2.77 -10.84
N THR A 36 -0.86 1.64 -10.17
CA THR A 36 0.37 0.85 -10.36
C THR A 36 0.22 -0.28 -11.39
N LEU A 37 -1.01 -0.69 -11.74
CA LEU A 37 -1.29 -1.47 -12.96
C LEU A 37 -1.21 -0.60 -14.24
N ARG A 38 -0.28 0.36 -14.21
CA ARG A 38 0.44 0.90 -15.36
C ARG A 38 1.29 -0.20 -16.01
N LEU A 39 0.65 -1.31 -16.39
CA LEU A 39 1.11 -2.17 -17.48
C LEU A 39 1.12 -1.41 -18.82
N GLN A 40 0.63 -0.16 -18.85
CA GLN A 40 0.93 0.78 -19.92
C GLN A 40 2.18 1.58 -19.55
N HIS A 41 3.32 1.10 -20.02
CA HIS A 41 4.41 2.01 -20.28
C HIS A 41 3.94 3.04 -21.32
N PRO A 42 4.12 4.35 -21.10
CA PRO A 42 3.71 5.38 -22.06
C PRO A 42 4.45 5.27 -23.42
N TRP A 43 5.50 4.45 -23.53
CA TRP A 43 6.22 4.18 -24.78
C TRP A 43 5.78 2.91 -25.52
N ASP A 44 5.02 2.00 -24.90
CA ASP A 44 4.40 0.88 -25.62
C ASP A 44 3.24 1.35 -26.52
N ALA A 45 2.72 2.56 -26.28
CA ALA A 45 1.73 3.20 -27.14
C ALA A 45 2.32 3.77 -28.46
N HIS A 46 3.64 3.78 -28.62
CA HIS A 46 4.34 4.46 -29.74
C HIS A 46 5.31 3.54 -30.51
N GLY A 47 5.13 2.22 -30.46
CA GLY A 47 6.05 1.24 -31.05
C GLY A 47 5.61 0.56 -32.34
N HIS A 48 4.60 1.04 -33.07
CA HIS A 48 4.22 0.46 -34.38
C HIS A 48 4.91 1.20 -35.53
N GLY A 49 5.74 0.45 -36.26
CA GLY A 49 6.81 0.94 -37.14
C GLY A 49 6.35 1.75 -38.36
N HIS A 50 7.05 2.86 -38.57
CA HIS A 50 7.24 3.46 -39.89
C HIS A 50 8.71 3.30 -40.25
N GLY A 51 9.01 2.28 -41.04
CA GLY A 51 10.37 1.98 -41.49
C GLY A 51 10.37 0.93 -42.58
N GLU A 52 9.62 1.16 -43.66
CA GLU A 52 9.88 0.50 -44.94
C GLU A 52 10.20 1.61 -45.97
N HIS A 53 11.46 1.57 -46.41
CA HIS A 53 12.01 2.26 -47.57
C HIS A 53 11.78 1.40 -48.82
#